data_AF-A0A0G2EDQ9-F1
#
_entry.id   AF-A0A0G2EDQ9-F1
#
_cell.length_a   1.000
_cell.length_b   1.000
_cell.length_c   1.000
_cell.angle_alpha   90.00
_cell.angle_beta   90.00
_cell.angle_gamma   90.00
#
_symmetry.space_group_name_H-M   'P 1'
#
loop_
_entity.id
_entity.type
_entity.pdbx_description
1 polymer ?
#
loop_
_entity_poly.entity_id
_entity_poly.type
_entity_poly.pdbx_seq_one_letter_code
_entity_poly.pdbx_strand_id
1 'polypeptide(L)'
;MPASHSREFLEPHHGMTELHSWKSGVAQLLISLFPNEFLPEILGFNLHFEGLTLETMVLAKELEELKMDPSYFRLHITIDNAASGHTAMALAAVDSYMQHLSTSAGAAAVQAAWRRIQAGYVLSDYLSEEASPSPSEADVTNVFLQKANVSQNMHCSCRAKIEGRTLDEWLDPASFSHREWQMSFLAALGRSRTWVRKGQSAQSKLVKELMWGGKMFGSFTDLEIEVVKSWIDGLGRGANPTTYWSFSKREPAPLAPISRISTSFDDAFLAFCAPSDFPATLPPIAPPTIRTREELRIRRFLAIWFVHPCLLEAAIAIPSRAASPHMACLVKLVRAQNGLEKEGSGVAGMDEVNRSNAAGLVELGLRMAAAAPGATSAPTCLADVIEADADYTILLRLASSPRRHFPMLLGLAWAFVGLHQAVANSTALLDPQGRAALRDIASREASSIAECIRLSGNLKATDSDLCKGYRLGALFVESCMDTGAMRQQLRA
;
A
#
# COMPACT_ATOMS: atom_id res chain seq x y z
N MET A 1 2.76 9.07 25.26
CA MET A 1 2.05 9.42 24.01
C MET A 1 0.81 8.57 23.89
N PRO A 2 -0.32 9.11 23.38
CA PRO A 2 -1.51 8.31 23.07
C PRO A 2 -1.20 7.30 21.95
N ALA A 3 -2.08 6.32 21.75
CA ALA A 3 -1.92 5.36 20.66
C ALA A 3 -1.95 6.07 19.30
N SER A 4 -1.04 5.70 18.39
CA SER A 4 -0.89 6.36 17.07
C SER A 4 -2.14 6.35 16.19
N HIS A 5 -3.10 5.48 16.50
CA HIS A 5 -4.36 5.35 15.78
C HIS A 5 -5.56 5.99 16.49
N SER A 6 -5.36 6.68 17.62
CA SER A 6 -6.41 7.38 18.36
C SER A 6 -6.52 8.83 17.89
N ARG A 7 -7.68 9.44 18.10
CA ARG A 7 -7.90 10.87 17.80
C ARG A 7 -7.02 11.77 18.68
N GLU A 8 -6.74 11.33 19.91
CA GLU A 8 -5.89 12.04 20.87
C GLU A 8 -4.47 12.25 20.32
N PHE A 9 -3.97 11.34 19.47
CA PHE A 9 -2.66 11.49 18.82
C PHE A 9 -2.55 12.75 17.94
N LEU A 10 -3.68 13.31 17.50
CA LEU A 10 -3.75 14.52 16.69
C LEU A 10 -3.80 15.80 17.54
N GLU A 11 -3.84 15.69 18.87
CA GLU A 11 -3.98 16.87 19.73
C GLU A 11 -2.73 17.77 19.61
N PRO A 12 -2.88 19.09 19.38
CA PRO A 12 -1.76 19.98 19.07
C PRO A 12 -0.64 20.00 20.12
N HIS A 13 -0.97 19.74 21.39
CA HIS A 13 0.00 19.73 22.48
C HIS A 13 1.04 18.61 22.39
N HIS A 14 0.84 17.62 21.50
CA HIS A 14 1.82 16.58 21.20
C HIS A 14 2.92 17.03 20.22
N GLY A 15 2.85 18.24 19.66
CA GLY A 15 3.93 18.81 18.84
C GLY A 15 4.13 18.14 17.47
N MET A 16 3.10 17.44 16.95
CA MET A 16 3.15 16.77 15.64
C MET A 16 2.98 17.76 14.47
N THR A 17 3.83 18.79 14.38
CA THR A 17 3.71 19.90 13.43
C THR A 17 4.43 19.69 12.11
N GLU A 18 5.23 18.62 11.98
CA GLU A 18 6.02 18.34 10.79
C GLU A 18 5.12 17.98 9.59
N LEU A 19 4.95 18.94 8.68
CA LEU A 19 4.09 18.82 7.51
C LEU A 19 4.54 17.68 6.57
N HIS A 20 5.84 17.43 6.49
CA HIS A 20 6.39 16.38 5.64
C HIS A 20 5.90 14.98 6.07
N SER A 21 5.94 14.67 7.36
CA SER A 21 5.45 13.40 7.92
C SER A 21 3.98 13.15 7.59
N TRP A 22 3.15 14.20 7.67
CA TRP A 22 1.73 14.12 7.28
C TRP A 22 1.54 13.93 5.78
N LYS A 23 2.31 14.63 4.94
CA LYS A 23 2.27 14.46 3.49
C LYS A 23 2.64 13.04 3.07
N SER A 24 3.71 12.49 3.64
CA SER A 24 4.17 11.13 3.36
C SER A 24 3.09 10.11 3.76
N GLY A 25 2.58 10.18 4.99
CA GLY A 25 1.51 9.28 5.45
C GLY A 25 0.21 9.40 4.64
N VAL A 26 -0.22 10.61 4.30
CA VAL A 26 -1.42 10.82 3.47
C VAL A 26 -1.23 10.30 2.05
N ALA A 27 -0.06 10.49 1.45
CA ALA A 27 0.21 9.99 0.10
C ALA A 27 0.19 8.46 0.03
N GLN A 28 0.80 7.78 1.00
CA GLN A 28 0.75 6.30 1.15
C GLN A 28 -0.69 5.80 1.27
N LEU A 29 -1.53 6.49 2.05
CA LEU A 29 -2.95 6.14 2.17
C LEU A 29 -3.71 6.39 0.86
N LEU A 30 -3.49 7.53 0.20
CA LEU A 30 -4.24 7.89 -1.00
C LEU A 30 -3.99 6.94 -2.16
N ILE A 31 -2.73 6.54 -2.40
CA ILE A 31 -2.40 5.64 -3.50
C ILE A 31 -3.00 4.22 -3.29
N SER A 32 -3.07 3.76 -2.04
CA SER A 32 -3.64 2.44 -1.71
C SER A 32 -5.17 2.35 -1.79
N LEU A 33 -5.89 3.49 -1.85
CA LEU A 33 -7.35 3.50 -1.99
C LEU A 33 -7.84 3.12 -3.38
N PHE A 34 -6.98 3.18 -4.40
CA PHE A 34 -7.34 2.99 -5.80
C PHE A 34 -6.39 2.00 -6.49
N PRO A 35 -6.28 0.76 -6.00
CA PRO A 35 -5.30 -0.20 -6.49
C PRO A 35 -5.56 -0.59 -7.96
N ASN A 36 -6.81 -0.67 -8.41
CA ASN A 36 -7.11 -0.99 -9.81
C ASN A 36 -6.61 0.10 -10.76
N GLU A 37 -6.75 1.36 -10.36
CA GLU A 37 -6.36 2.52 -11.15
C GLU A 37 -4.87 2.84 -11.06
N PHE A 38 -4.20 2.49 -9.96
CA PHE A 38 -2.80 2.86 -9.68
C PHE A 38 -1.86 1.68 -9.37
N LEU A 39 -2.24 0.44 -9.71
CA LEU A 39 -1.39 -0.75 -9.47
C LEU A 39 0.07 -0.57 -9.95
N PRO A 40 0.35 -0.07 -11.18
CA PRO A 40 1.72 0.16 -11.61
C PRO A 40 2.48 1.16 -10.74
N GLU A 41 1.84 2.26 -10.33
CA GLU A 41 2.43 3.24 -9.42
C GLU A 41 2.66 2.64 -8.03
N ILE A 42 1.74 1.82 -7.52
CA ILE A 42 1.91 1.11 -6.24
C ILE A 42 3.11 0.16 -6.29
N LEU A 43 3.28 -0.59 -7.38
CA LEU A 43 4.42 -1.48 -7.56
C LEU A 43 5.75 -0.71 -7.57
N GLY A 44 5.80 0.42 -8.28
CA GLY A 44 6.97 1.29 -8.29
C GLY A 44 7.27 1.94 -6.94
N PHE A 45 6.22 2.40 -6.26
CA PHE A 45 6.31 2.95 -4.91
C PHE A 45 6.90 1.91 -3.95
N ASN A 46 6.34 0.69 -3.96
CA ASN A 46 6.80 -0.42 -3.14
C ASN A 46 8.27 -0.79 -3.43
N LEU A 47 8.67 -0.81 -4.71
CA LEU A 47 10.05 -1.12 -5.09
C LEU A 47 11.06 -0.13 -4.50
N HIS A 48 10.76 1.17 -4.48
CA HIS A 48 11.61 2.15 -3.81
C HIS A 48 11.53 2.00 -2.29
N PHE A 49 10.32 1.89 -1.75
CA PHE A 49 10.06 1.85 -0.31
C PHE A 49 10.76 0.69 0.40
N GLU A 50 10.80 -0.48 -0.23
CA GLU A 50 11.50 -1.68 0.27
C GLU A 50 13.01 -1.64 0.02
N GLY A 51 13.56 -0.56 -0.52
CA GLY A 51 14.99 -0.40 -0.76
C GLY A 51 15.74 0.05 0.48
N LEU A 52 16.89 -0.56 0.77
CA LEU A 52 17.76 -0.13 1.85
C LEU A 52 18.28 1.30 1.62
N THR A 53 18.03 2.19 2.57
CA THR A 53 18.48 3.60 2.54
C THR A 53 19.71 3.84 3.41
N LEU A 54 20.47 4.89 3.09
CA LEU A 54 21.60 5.32 3.92
C LEU A 54 21.13 5.79 5.29
N GLU A 55 19.99 6.47 5.32
CA GLU A 55 19.31 7.00 6.51
C GLU A 55 19.00 5.88 7.49
N THR A 56 18.50 4.72 7.03
CA THR A 56 18.28 3.54 7.87
C THR A 56 19.57 3.09 8.57
N MET A 57 20.70 3.08 7.86
CA MET A 57 22.00 2.68 8.41
C MET A 57 22.54 3.72 9.39
N VAL A 58 22.41 5.01 9.07
CA VAL A 58 22.78 6.12 9.96
C VAL A 58 21.96 6.07 11.24
N LEU A 59 20.63 5.95 11.15
CA LEU A 59 19.74 5.86 12.31
C LEU A 59 20.05 4.65 13.20
N ALA A 60 20.34 3.49 12.60
CA ALA A 60 20.76 2.32 13.37
C ALA A 60 22.04 2.59 14.20
N LYS A 61 22.94 3.43 13.70
CA LYS A 61 24.17 3.81 14.37
C LYS A 61 23.97 4.91 15.40
N GLU A 62 23.28 5.99 15.03
CA GLU A 62 23.04 7.13 15.92
C GLU A 62 22.18 6.77 17.13
N LEU A 63 21.16 5.91 16.95
CA LEU A 63 20.35 5.43 18.08
C LEU A 63 21.20 4.66 19.09
N GLU A 64 22.15 3.84 18.62
CA GLU A 64 23.09 3.14 19.49
C GLU A 64 23.96 4.12 20.29
N GLU A 65 24.48 5.17 19.64
CA GLU A 65 25.29 6.23 20.28
C GLU A 65 24.49 7.01 21.33
N LEU A 66 23.19 7.21 21.08
CA LEU A 66 22.23 7.82 22.00
C LEU A 66 21.71 6.84 23.07
N LYS A 67 22.20 5.60 23.10
CA LYS A 67 21.78 4.53 24.03
C LYS A 67 20.30 4.16 23.92
N MET A 68 19.73 4.28 22.71
CA MET A 68 18.41 3.80 22.33
C MET A 68 18.52 2.47 21.60
N ASP A 69 17.45 1.66 21.60
CA ASP A 69 17.42 0.36 20.93
C ASP A 69 17.30 0.52 19.39
N PRO A 70 18.31 0.13 18.60
CA PRO A 70 18.28 0.26 17.14
C PRO A 70 17.68 -0.97 16.45
N SER A 71 17.14 -1.95 17.20
CA SER A 71 16.73 -3.26 16.66
C SER A 71 15.80 -3.18 15.47
N TYR A 72 14.87 -2.21 15.46
CA TYR A 72 13.97 -1.98 14.33
C TYR A 72 14.72 -1.66 13.02
N PHE A 73 15.65 -0.72 13.06
CA PHE A 73 16.41 -0.30 11.88
C PHE A 73 17.45 -1.36 11.48
N ARG A 74 18.10 -2.01 12.47
CA ARG A 74 19.02 -3.12 12.21
C ARG A 74 18.36 -4.30 11.52
N LEU A 75 17.10 -4.58 11.86
CA LEU A 75 16.34 -5.63 11.19
C LEU A 75 16.17 -5.28 9.71
N HIS A 76 15.69 -4.08 9.38
CA HIS A 76 15.45 -3.63 8.00
C HIS A 76 16.73 -3.63 7.13
N ILE A 77 17.90 -3.33 7.71
CA ILE A 77 19.19 -3.52 7.01
C ILE A 77 19.36 -4.94 6.46
N THR A 78 18.84 -5.94 7.17
CA THR A 78 18.99 -7.35 6.79
C THR A 78 17.80 -7.92 6.01
N ILE A 79 16.57 -7.59 6.38
CA ILE A 79 15.36 -8.15 5.74
C ILE A 79 15.04 -7.47 4.41
N ASP A 80 15.53 -6.25 4.18
CA ASP A 80 15.32 -5.48 2.94
C ASP A 80 16.51 -5.64 1.97
N ASN A 81 17.15 -6.81 1.96
CA ASN A 81 18.27 -7.06 1.08
C ASN A 81 17.81 -7.35 -0.36
N ALA A 82 18.64 -6.96 -1.35
CA ALA A 82 18.35 -7.11 -2.77
C ALA A 82 18.46 -8.56 -3.32
N ALA A 83 18.86 -9.54 -2.50
CA ALA A 83 19.01 -10.93 -2.95
C ALA A 83 17.76 -11.77 -2.68
N SER A 84 17.32 -11.82 -1.43
CA SER A 84 16.17 -12.60 -1.00
C SER A 84 15.22 -11.84 -0.07
N GLY A 85 15.52 -10.58 0.22
CA GLY A 85 14.73 -9.73 1.10
C GLY A 85 13.55 -9.05 0.41
N HIS A 86 12.94 -8.08 1.10
CA HIS A 86 11.76 -7.37 0.62
C HIS A 86 12.02 -6.59 -0.68
N THR A 87 13.21 -6.01 -0.88
CA THR A 87 13.59 -5.42 -2.18
C THR A 87 13.53 -6.44 -3.32
N ALA A 88 14.03 -7.67 -3.10
CA ALA A 88 14.01 -8.71 -4.11
C ALA A 88 12.57 -9.16 -4.44
N MET A 89 11.70 -9.23 -3.43
CA MET A 89 10.28 -9.54 -3.62
C MET A 89 9.56 -8.42 -4.39
N ALA A 90 9.83 -7.16 -4.06
CA ALA A 90 9.24 -6.02 -4.75
C ALA A 90 9.66 -5.99 -6.24
N LEU A 91 10.92 -6.31 -6.52
CA LEU A 91 11.42 -6.45 -7.89
C LEU A 91 10.72 -7.61 -8.62
N ALA A 92 10.60 -8.78 -7.98
CA ALA A 92 9.90 -9.94 -8.55
C ALA A 92 8.42 -9.65 -8.85
N ALA A 93 7.75 -8.84 -8.01
CA ALA A 93 6.38 -8.41 -8.25
C ALA A 93 6.26 -7.51 -9.49
N VAL A 94 7.20 -6.57 -9.66
CA VAL A 94 7.31 -5.74 -10.88
C VAL A 94 7.54 -6.63 -12.10
N ASP A 95 8.50 -7.55 -12.04
CA ASP A 95 8.82 -8.45 -13.16
C ASP A 95 7.64 -9.32 -13.56
N SER A 96 6.95 -9.91 -12.58
CA SER A 96 5.75 -10.73 -12.79
C SER A 96 4.63 -9.93 -13.47
N TYR A 97 4.37 -8.70 -13.00
CA TYR A 97 3.38 -7.82 -13.61
C TYR A 97 3.73 -7.44 -15.05
N MET A 98 5.01 -7.16 -15.32
CA MET A 98 5.50 -6.82 -16.66
C MET A 98 5.41 -8.01 -17.62
N GLN A 99 5.72 -9.22 -17.16
CA GLN A 99 5.54 -10.46 -17.92
C GLN A 99 4.06 -10.74 -18.20
N HIS A 100 3.19 -10.54 -17.21
CA HIS A 100 1.75 -10.66 -17.39
C HIS A 100 1.26 -9.71 -18.51
N LEU A 101 1.61 -8.42 -18.46
CA LEU A 101 1.23 -7.47 -19.51
C LEU A 101 1.81 -7.82 -20.88
N SER A 102 3.04 -8.34 -20.92
CA SER A 102 3.66 -8.79 -22.17
C SER A 102 2.88 -9.92 -22.84
N THR A 103 2.28 -10.81 -22.04
CA THR A 103 1.48 -11.94 -22.55
C THR A 103 0.02 -11.56 -22.83
N SER A 104 -0.58 -10.66 -22.05
CA SER A 104 -2.02 -10.35 -22.11
C SER A 104 -2.37 -9.11 -22.93
N ALA A 105 -1.49 -8.10 -23.00
CA ALA A 105 -1.82 -6.77 -23.53
C ALA A 105 -0.78 -6.18 -24.51
N GLY A 106 0.38 -6.83 -24.67
CA GLY A 106 1.41 -6.49 -25.65
C GLY A 106 2.31 -5.31 -25.27
N ALA A 107 3.26 -4.99 -26.16
CA ALA A 107 4.39 -4.10 -25.86
C ALA A 107 3.99 -2.66 -25.47
N ALA A 108 2.91 -2.12 -26.05
CA ALA A 108 2.46 -0.77 -25.73
C ALA A 108 1.97 -0.66 -24.26
N ALA A 109 1.28 -1.68 -23.76
CA ALA A 109 0.82 -1.75 -22.38
C ALA A 109 2.00 -1.87 -21.41
N VAL A 110 2.98 -2.72 -21.73
CA VAL A 110 4.24 -2.85 -20.97
C VAL A 110 4.95 -1.49 -20.85
N GLN A 111 5.09 -0.76 -21.95
CA GLN A 111 5.72 0.56 -21.94
C GLN A 111 4.93 1.61 -21.16
N ALA A 112 3.59 1.55 -21.19
CA ALA A 112 2.75 2.43 -20.39
C ALA A 112 2.85 2.12 -18.89
N ALA A 113 2.82 0.84 -18.52
CA ALA A 113 3.02 0.39 -17.15
C ALA A 113 4.40 0.76 -16.61
N TRP A 114 5.46 0.59 -17.40
CA TRP A 114 6.82 0.92 -16.99
C TRP A 114 6.97 2.40 -16.60
N ARG A 115 6.43 3.32 -17.41
CA ARG A 115 6.43 4.75 -17.06
C ARG A 115 5.70 5.01 -15.74
N ARG A 116 4.61 4.30 -15.48
CA ARG A 116 3.83 4.46 -14.24
C ARG A 116 4.54 3.86 -13.03
N ILE A 117 5.25 2.74 -13.19
CA ILE A 117 6.16 2.18 -12.18
C ILE A 117 7.25 3.20 -11.85
N GLN A 118 7.90 3.81 -12.84
CA GLN A 118 8.88 4.87 -12.61
C GLN A 118 8.29 6.07 -11.87
N ALA A 119 7.06 6.48 -12.19
CA ALA A 119 6.37 7.56 -11.49
C ALA A 119 6.10 7.22 -10.01
N GLY A 120 5.70 5.98 -9.73
CA GLY A 120 5.51 5.48 -8.36
C GLY A 120 6.80 5.43 -7.56
N TYR A 121 7.90 4.97 -8.19
CA TYR A 121 9.23 4.94 -7.58
C TYR A 121 9.69 6.33 -7.15
N VAL A 122 9.61 7.31 -8.08
CA VAL A 122 9.96 8.71 -7.81
C VAL A 122 9.03 9.35 -6.78
N LEU A 123 7.76 8.95 -6.74
CA LEU A 123 6.82 9.41 -5.71
C LEU A 123 7.29 8.96 -4.31
N SER A 124 7.70 7.71 -4.15
CA SER A 124 8.20 7.24 -2.85
C SER A 124 9.51 7.91 -2.46
N ASP A 125 10.44 8.08 -3.40
CA ASP A 125 11.73 8.76 -3.20
C ASP A 125 11.54 10.20 -2.67
N TYR A 126 10.71 10.98 -3.37
CA TYR A 126 10.42 12.36 -3.01
C TYR A 126 9.67 12.52 -1.66
N LEU A 127 8.96 11.47 -1.21
CA LEU A 127 8.25 11.47 0.07
C LEU A 127 9.12 10.99 1.24
N SER A 128 10.30 10.43 0.98
CA SER A 128 11.25 10.00 2.00
C SER A 128 12.23 11.11 2.40
N GLU A 129 12.48 12.08 1.52
CA GLU A 129 13.43 13.17 1.79
C GLU A 129 12.73 14.46 2.28
N GLU A 130 13.31 15.12 3.29
CA GLU A 130 13.04 16.54 3.57
C GLU A 130 13.52 17.35 2.36
N ALA A 131 12.65 17.54 1.36
CA ALA A 131 12.86 18.36 0.16
C ALA A 131 14.35 18.56 -0.16
N SER A 132 15.03 17.49 -0.58
CA SER A 132 16.39 17.64 -1.08
C SER A 132 16.41 18.74 -2.13
N PRO A 133 17.47 19.57 -2.15
CA PRO A 133 17.64 20.52 -3.21
C PRO A 133 17.44 19.77 -4.52
N SER A 134 16.61 20.31 -5.39
CA SER A 134 16.54 19.79 -6.75
C SER A 134 17.96 19.67 -7.31
N PRO A 135 18.26 18.75 -8.25
CA PRO A 135 19.59 18.66 -8.83
C PRO A 135 20.15 20.02 -9.27
N SER A 136 19.27 20.89 -9.77
CA SER A 136 19.60 22.28 -10.11
C SER A 136 19.97 23.17 -8.92
N GLU A 137 19.38 22.97 -7.75
CA GLU A 137 19.73 23.67 -6.51
C GLU A 137 21.06 23.19 -5.97
N ALA A 138 21.34 21.87 -5.98
CA ALA A 138 22.62 21.33 -5.55
C ALA A 138 23.80 21.83 -6.42
N ASP A 139 23.59 21.84 -7.74
CA ASP A 139 24.58 22.37 -8.68
C ASP A 139 24.85 23.86 -8.43
N VAL A 140 23.80 24.66 -8.24
CA VAL A 140 23.97 26.11 -8.05
C VAL A 140 24.59 26.45 -6.69
N THR A 141 24.29 25.70 -5.61
CA THR A 141 24.99 25.92 -4.33
C THR A 141 26.44 25.51 -4.38
N ASN A 142 26.81 24.46 -5.13
CA ASN A 142 28.22 24.15 -5.33
C ASN A 142 28.95 25.29 -6.05
N VAL A 143 28.35 25.86 -7.10
CA VAL A 143 28.91 27.05 -7.78
C VAL A 143 29.08 28.20 -6.78
N PHE A 144 28.05 28.56 -6.02
CA PHE A 144 28.15 29.67 -5.06
C PHE A 144 29.15 29.40 -3.94
N LEU A 145 29.29 28.16 -3.47
CA LEU A 145 30.27 27.77 -2.45
C LEU A 145 31.70 28.01 -2.93
N GLN A 146 32.01 27.59 -4.16
CA GLN A 146 33.32 27.83 -4.76
C GLN A 146 33.62 29.32 -4.91
N LYS A 147 32.62 30.15 -5.28
CA LYS A 147 32.79 31.60 -5.39
C LYS A 147 32.93 32.29 -4.03
N ALA A 148 32.10 31.91 -3.05
CA ALA A 148 32.13 32.48 -1.70
C ALA A 148 33.53 32.38 -1.07
N ASN A 149 34.21 31.25 -1.26
CA ASN A 149 35.56 31.01 -0.74
C ASN A 149 36.61 31.99 -1.27
N VAL A 150 36.40 32.57 -2.46
CA VAL A 150 37.39 33.46 -3.11
C VAL A 150 36.91 34.91 -3.20
N SER A 151 35.65 35.21 -2.90
CA SER A 151 35.04 36.54 -3.04
C SER A 151 34.87 37.30 -1.71
N GLN A 152 35.45 36.82 -0.61
CA GLN A 152 35.35 37.48 0.69
C GLN A 152 35.76 38.96 0.60
N ASN A 153 34.93 39.83 1.16
CA ASN A 153 35.11 41.29 1.19
C ASN A 153 35.08 41.99 -0.18
N MET A 154 34.86 41.27 -1.29
CA MET A 154 34.77 41.87 -2.62
C MET A 154 33.44 42.57 -2.88
N HIS A 155 32.42 42.30 -2.06
CA HIS A 155 31.09 42.89 -2.19
C HIS A 155 30.78 44.00 -1.18
N CYS A 156 31.77 44.44 -0.41
CA CYS A 156 31.58 45.38 0.72
C CYS A 156 31.03 46.75 0.30
N SER A 157 31.23 47.14 -0.96
CA SER A 157 30.69 48.37 -1.54
C SER A 157 29.26 48.22 -2.09
N CYS A 158 28.75 47.00 -2.18
CA CYS A 158 27.40 46.70 -2.64
C CYS A 158 26.39 46.95 -1.52
N ARG A 159 25.56 47.99 -1.68
CA ARG A 159 24.50 48.34 -0.72
C ARG A 159 23.23 47.50 -0.86
N ALA A 160 23.19 46.59 -1.84
CA ALA A 160 22.02 45.78 -2.08
C ALA A 160 21.86 44.74 -0.97
N LYS A 161 20.62 44.55 -0.52
CA LYS A 161 20.28 43.57 0.50
C LYS A 161 19.30 42.56 -0.05
N ILE A 162 19.44 41.31 0.37
CA ILE A 162 18.53 40.20 0.10
C ILE A 162 17.96 39.78 1.45
N GLU A 163 16.66 40.02 1.66
CA GLU A 163 15.97 39.76 2.93
C GLU A 163 16.68 40.37 4.16
N GLY A 164 17.14 41.60 4.02
CA GLY A 164 17.76 42.37 5.12
C GLY A 164 19.27 42.16 5.30
N ARG A 165 19.85 41.11 4.71
CA ARG A 165 21.29 40.79 4.74
C ARG A 165 22.03 41.25 3.48
N THR A 166 23.30 41.61 3.62
CA THR A 166 24.17 41.96 2.48
C THR A 166 24.66 40.71 1.74
N LEU A 167 25.26 40.89 0.56
CA LEU A 167 25.82 39.76 -0.18
C LEU A 167 27.05 39.16 0.53
N ASP A 168 27.90 39.97 1.18
CA ASP A 168 29.03 39.46 1.98
C ASP A 168 28.53 38.66 3.20
N GLU A 169 27.45 39.10 3.87
CA GLU A 169 26.87 38.35 4.99
C GLU A 169 26.30 37.00 4.52
N TRP A 170 25.68 36.97 3.33
CA TRP A 170 25.16 35.73 2.77
C TRP A 170 26.27 34.78 2.33
N LEU A 171 27.29 35.28 1.64
CA LEU A 171 28.40 34.50 1.08
C LEU A 171 29.60 34.38 2.03
N ASP A 172 29.41 34.57 3.34
CA ASP A 172 30.44 34.30 4.34
C ASP A 172 30.82 32.80 4.31
N PRO A 173 32.08 32.42 4.00
CA PRO A 173 32.48 31.02 3.88
C PRO A 173 32.22 30.15 5.10
N ALA A 174 32.33 30.69 6.30
CA ALA A 174 32.04 29.93 7.52
C ALA A 174 30.55 29.55 7.55
N SER A 175 29.67 30.51 7.33
CA SER A 175 28.22 30.29 7.29
C SER A 175 27.80 29.45 6.06
N PHE A 176 28.36 29.73 4.88
CA PHE A 176 28.01 29.09 3.61
C PHE A 176 28.51 27.65 3.49
N SER A 177 29.36 27.18 4.41
CA SER A 177 29.72 25.77 4.53
C SER A 177 28.56 24.89 5.01
N HIS A 178 27.55 25.50 5.67
CA HIS A 178 26.39 24.79 6.19
C HIS A 178 25.25 24.70 5.16
N ARG A 179 24.69 23.49 4.98
CA ARG A 179 23.62 23.22 3.99
C ARG A 179 22.33 24.00 4.26
N GLU A 180 21.92 24.16 5.51
CA GLU A 180 20.74 24.96 5.85
C GLU A 180 20.91 26.43 5.43
N TRP A 181 22.11 26.98 5.59
CA TRP A 181 22.42 28.35 5.19
C TRP A 181 22.40 28.52 3.68
N GLN A 182 23.00 27.57 2.96
CA GLN A 182 22.97 27.48 1.50
C GLN A 182 21.52 27.50 0.96
N MET A 183 20.66 26.66 1.51
CA MET A 183 19.25 26.59 1.10
C MET A 183 18.48 27.86 1.48
N SER A 184 18.74 28.43 2.66
CA SER A 184 18.16 29.71 3.09
C SER A 184 18.55 30.84 2.14
N PHE A 185 19.82 30.90 1.73
CA PHE A 185 20.31 31.88 0.75
C PHE A 185 19.63 31.71 -0.60
N LEU A 186 19.61 30.50 -1.18
CA LEU A 186 18.95 30.26 -2.47
C LEU A 186 17.46 30.62 -2.42
N ALA A 187 16.78 30.27 -1.33
CA ALA A 187 15.38 30.60 -1.14
C ALA A 187 15.17 32.12 -1.06
N ALA A 188 16.01 32.84 -0.32
CA ALA A 188 15.96 34.31 -0.22
C ALA A 188 16.28 35.00 -1.56
N LEU A 189 17.32 34.53 -2.26
CA LEU A 189 17.72 35.02 -3.58
C LEU A 189 16.62 34.77 -4.61
N GLY A 190 16.04 33.57 -4.64
CA GLY A 190 14.95 33.20 -5.52
C GLY A 190 13.64 33.97 -5.23
N ARG A 191 13.38 34.37 -3.99
CA ARG A 191 12.26 35.27 -3.62
C ARG A 191 12.51 36.73 -4.00
N SER A 192 13.77 37.13 -4.18
CA SER A 192 14.13 38.51 -4.49
C SER A 192 13.77 38.91 -5.92
N ARG A 193 12.63 39.58 -6.08
CA ARG A 193 12.16 40.10 -7.38
C ARG A 193 13.13 41.06 -8.07
N THR A 194 14.04 41.67 -7.31
CA THR A 194 15.05 42.61 -7.82
C THR A 194 16.17 41.88 -8.55
N TRP A 195 16.59 40.72 -8.03
CA TRP A 195 17.74 39.97 -8.54
C TRP A 195 17.32 38.84 -9.48
N VAL A 196 16.26 38.13 -9.11
CA VAL A 196 15.77 36.93 -9.81
C VAL A 196 14.35 37.15 -10.30
N ARG A 197 14.17 36.99 -11.61
CA ARG A 197 12.85 36.82 -12.25
C ARG A 197 12.66 35.33 -12.51
N LYS A 198 11.88 34.71 -11.63
CA LYS A 198 11.51 33.29 -11.69
C LYS A 198 11.05 32.90 -13.11
N GLY A 199 11.69 31.91 -13.71
CA GLY A 199 11.34 31.31 -15.00
C GLY A 199 11.89 32.08 -16.20
N GLN A 200 12.66 33.15 -15.94
CA GLN A 200 13.13 34.10 -16.95
C GLN A 200 14.56 34.54 -16.63
N SER A 201 15.51 33.62 -16.75
CA SER A 201 16.94 33.84 -16.52
C SER A 201 17.48 35.02 -17.33
N ALA A 202 17.13 35.10 -18.62
CA ALA A 202 17.50 36.21 -19.51
C ALA A 202 17.01 37.60 -19.04
N GLN A 203 15.92 37.66 -18.27
CA GLN A 203 15.39 38.92 -17.72
C GLN A 203 15.89 39.21 -16.30
N SER A 204 16.51 38.24 -15.63
CA SER A 204 16.99 38.36 -14.27
C SER A 204 18.21 39.27 -14.18
N LYS A 205 18.22 40.17 -13.18
CA LYS A 205 19.33 41.10 -12.98
C LYS A 205 20.63 40.36 -12.66
N LEU A 206 20.55 39.28 -11.87
CA LEU A 206 21.70 38.44 -11.54
C LEU A 206 22.42 37.97 -12.80
N VAL A 207 21.71 37.36 -13.75
CA VAL A 207 22.29 36.85 -15.01
C VAL A 207 22.86 38.00 -15.85
N LYS A 208 22.19 39.15 -15.90
CA LYS A 208 22.70 40.33 -16.62
C LYS A 208 24.00 40.85 -16.03
N GLU A 209 24.18 40.80 -14.72
CA GLU A 209 25.43 41.22 -14.06
C GLU A 209 26.58 40.22 -14.28
N LEU A 210 26.27 38.94 -14.52
CA LEU A 210 27.24 37.88 -14.84
C LEU A 210 27.66 37.87 -16.32
N MET A 211 26.79 38.33 -17.21
CA MET A 211 27.05 38.39 -18.65
C MET A 211 27.82 39.64 -19.07
N TRP A 212 28.27 39.67 -20.33
CA TRP A 212 29.01 40.80 -20.92
C TRP A 212 28.29 42.14 -20.68
N GLY A 213 29.03 43.12 -20.12
CA GLY A 213 28.52 44.44 -19.74
C GLY A 213 28.02 44.54 -18.30
N GLY A 214 27.95 43.42 -17.56
CA GLY A 214 27.65 43.37 -16.14
C GLY A 214 28.87 43.58 -15.25
N LYS A 215 28.66 43.96 -13.98
CA LYS A 215 29.74 44.23 -13.02
C LYS A 215 30.49 42.97 -12.57
N MET A 216 29.90 41.81 -12.76
CA MET A 216 30.46 40.51 -12.40
C MET A 216 30.88 39.72 -13.65
N PHE A 217 30.97 40.37 -14.81
CA PHE A 217 31.41 39.71 -16.03
C PHE A 217 32.81 39.09 -15.85
N GLY A 218 32.93 37.80 -16.20
CA GLY A 218 34.18 37.04 -16.12
C GLY A 218 34.47 36.41 -14.74
N SER A 219 33.63 36.62 -13.72
CA SER A 219 33.79 35.92 -12.44
C SER A 219 33.20 34.50 -12.43
N PHE A 220 32.35 34.18 -13.42
CA PHE A 220 31.78 32.86 -13.66
C PHE A 220 32.15 32.38 -15.06
N THR A 221 32.38 31.08 -15.21
CA THR A 221 32.53 30.41 -16.51
C THR A 221 31.19 30.29 -17.23
N ASP A 222 31.21 30.06 -18.54
CA ASP A 222 29.98 29.87 -19.31
C ASP A 222 29.12 28.71 -18.76
N LEU A 223 29.76 27.62 -18.33
CA LEU A 223 29.06 26.48 -17.73
C LEU A 223 28.39 26.85 -16.40
N GLU A 224 29.09 27.57 -15.52
CA GLU A 224 28.52 28.03 -14.24
C GLU A 224 27.36 29.01 -14.46
N ILE A 225 27.45 29.87 -15.49
CA ILE A 225 26.35 30.76 -15.88
C ILE A 225 25.14 29.95 -16.35
N GLU A 226 25.32 28.90 -17.15
CA GLU A 226 24.23 28.02 -17.57
C GLU A 226 23.59 27.27 -16.39
N VAL A 227 24.36 26.86 -15.38
CA VAL A 227 23.82 26.30 -14.13
C VAL A 227 22.91 27.31 -13.42
N VAL A 228 23.36 28.55 -13.25
CA VAL A 228 22.56 29.61 -12.63
C VAL A 228 21.30 29.92 -13.46
N LYS A 229 21.41 29.95 -14.78
CA LYS A 229 20.25 30.16 -15.68
C LYS A 229 19.24 29.03 -15.56
N SER A 230 19.69 27.78 -15.62
CA SER A 230 18.84 26.59 -15.49
C SER A 230 18.08 26.60 -14.16
N TRP A 231 18.77 26.94 -13.06
CA TRP A 231 18.13 27.13 -11.75
C TRP A 231 17.05 28.21 -11.80
N ILE A 232 17.35 29.41 -12.31
CA ILE A 232 16.38 30.51 -12.40
C ILE A 232 15.19 30.16 -13.31
N ASP A 233 15.43 29.49 -14.42
CA ASP A 233 14.38 29.06 -15.36
C ASP A 233 13.52 27.91 -14.79
N GLY A 234 14.08 27.15 -13.84
CA GLY A 234 13.35 26.21 -12.99
C GLY A 234 12.51 26.91 -11.92
N LEU A 235 13.00 28.01 -11.33
CA LEU A 235 12.25 28.79 -10.34
C LEU A 235 10.95 29.30 -10.96
N GLY A 236 9.79 28.89 -10.46
CA GLY A 236 8.50 29.34 -10.99
C GLY A 236 7.84 28.37 -11.97
N ARG A 237 8.51 27.28 -12.35
CA ARG A 237 7.78 26.03 -12.61
C ARG A 237 7.25 25.56 -11.25
N GLY A 238 6.04 26.01 -10.88
CA GLY A 238 5.28 25.26 -9.89
C GLY A 238 5.19 23.81 -10.36
N ALA A 239 5.04 22.85 -9.44
CA ALA A 239 4.78 21.47 -9.82
C ALA A 239 3.67 21.47 -10.87
N ASN A 240 4.03 21.25 -12.13
CA ASN A 240 3.05 21.36 -13.20
C ASN A 240 2.14 20.15 -13.00
N PRO A 241 0.85 20.36 -12.66
CA PRO A 241 -0.04 19.25 -12.37
C PRO A 241 -0.17 18.33 -13.59
N THR A 242 0.20 18.79 -14.80
CA THR A 242 0.21 18.00 -16.03
C THR A 242 1.49 17.18 -16.24
N THR A 243 2.56 17.36 -15.47
CA THR A 243 3.82 16.63 -15.68
C THR A 243 3.60 15.12 -15.58
N TYR A 244 2.97 14.66 -14.50
CA TYR A 244 2.63 13.25 -14.33
C TYR A 244 1.75 12.72 -15.48
N TRP A 245 0.71 13.46 -15.86
CA TRP A 245 -0.21 13.10 -16.93
C TRP A 245 0.51 12.98 -18.28
N SER A 246 1.36 13.95 -18.60
CA SER A 246 2.18 13.93 -19.83
C SER A 246 3.20 12.78 -19.86
N PHE A 247 3.85 12.51 -18.73
CA PHE A 247 4.84 11.43 -18.62
C PHE A 247 4.18 10.05 -18.71
N SER A 248 3.12 9.83 -17.92
CA SER A 248 2.35 8.58 -17.94
C SER A 248 1.56 8.39 -19.24
N LYS A 249 1.42 9.45 -20.06
CA LYS A 249 0.55 9.52 -21.25
C LYS A 249 -0.90 9.19 -20.91
N ARG A 250 -1.38 9.74 -19.79
CA ARG A 250 -2.75 9.62 -19.30
C ARG A 250 -3.37 10.99 -19.18
N GLU A 251 -4.69 11.05 -19.28
CA GLU A 251 -5.46 12.22 -18.89
C GLU A 251 -6.04 12.02 -17.49
N PRO A 252 -6.28 13.10 -16.73
CA PRO A 252 -7.02 13.04 -15.49
C PRO A 252 -8.41 12.45 -15.74
N ALA A 253 -8.66 11.25 -15.23
CA ALA A 253 -9.97 10.62 -15.28
C ALA A 253 -10.65 10.73 -13.91
N PRO A 254 -11.99 10.85 -13.85
CA PRO A 254 -12.72 10.68 -12.60
C PRO A 254 -12.38 9.31 -12.02
N LEU A 255 -11.89 9.29 -10.78
CA LEU A 255 -11.69 8.03 -10.07
C LEU A 255 -13.07 7.42 -9.83
N ALA A 256 -13.20 6.12 -10.08
CA ALA A 256 -14.40 5.40 -9.70
C ALA A 256 -14.65 5.66 -8.21
N PRO A 257 -15.91 5.95 -7.79
CA PRO A 257 -16.20 6.10 -6.38
C PRO A 257 -15.72 4.84 -5.66
N ILE A 258 -14.92 5.01 -4.62
CA ILE A 258 -14.69 3.92 -3.67
C ILE A 258 -16.08 3.54 -3.19
N SER A 259 -16.52 2.31 -3.50
CA SER A 259 -17.87 1.85 -3.18
C SER A 259 -18.00 1.83 -1.65
N ARG A 260 -18.42 2.96 -1.07
CA ARG A 260 -18.68 3.08 0.36
C ARG A 260 -19.96 2.31 0.60
N ILE A 261 -19.82 1.04 0.97
CA ILE A 261 -20.99 0.24 1.27
C ILE A 261 -21.64 0.84 2.52
N SER A 262 -22.89 1.29 2.37
CA SER A 262 -23.63 2.02 3.40
C SER A 262 -23.68 1.24 4.73
N THR A 263 -23.37 1.94 5.82
CA THR A 263 -23.28 1.42 7.20
C THR A 263 -24.63 1.35 7.93
N SER A 264 -25.75 1.63 7.25
CA SER A 264 -27.10 1.45 7.81
C SER A 264 -27.37 -0.06 7.93
N PHE A 265 -27.30 -0.61 9.15
CA PHE A 265 -27.14 -2.05 9.39
C PHE A 265 -28.28 -2.78 10.13
N ASP A 266 -29.31 -2.14 10.66
CA ASP A 266 -30.07 -2.88 11.70
C ASP A 266 -31.17 -3.84 11.17
N ASP A 267 -31.70 -3.69 9.95
CA ASP A 267 -32.88 -4.48 9.51
C ASP A 267 -32.58 -5.69 8.59
N ALA A 268 -31.46 -5.71 7.86
CA ALA A 268 -31.20 -6.77 6.86
C ALA A 268 -30.70 -8.09 7.48
N PHE A 269 -29.93 -8.03 8.57
CA PHE A 269 -29.41 -9.23 9.25
C PHE A 269 -30.53 -10.06 9.90
N LEU A 270 -31.56 -9.39 10.44
CA LEU A 270 -32.75 -10.03 11.03
C LEU A 270 -33.66 -10.69 9.98
N ALA A 271 -33.48 -10.40 8.69
CA ALA A 271 -34.23 -11.04 7.61
C ALA A 271 -33.73 -12.46 7.29
N PHE A 272 -32.47 -12.80 7.62
CA PHE A 272 -31.86 -14.09 7.26
C PHE A 272 -31.93 -15.16 8.36
N CYS A 273 -32.08 -14.79 9.63
CA CYS A 273 -32.07 -15.73 10.75
C CYS A 273 -33.03 -15.30 11.86
N ALA A 274 -33.82 -16.25 12.37
CA ALA A 274 -34.58 -16.03 13.59
C ALA A 274 -33.66 -16.19 14.83
N PRO A 275 -33.93 -15.51 15.96
CA PRO A 275 -33.16 -15.69 17.20
C PRO A 275 -33.05 -17.13 17.70
N SER A 276 -33.99 -18.00 17.33
CA SER A 276 -34.00 -19.43 17.63
C SER A 276 -32.97 -20.26 16.85
N ASP A 277 -32.41 -19.72 15.78
CA ASP A 277 -31.50 -20.44 14.88
C ASP A 277 -30.03 -20.37 15.33
N PHE A 278 -29.74 -19.62 16.39
CA PHE A 278 -28.38 -19.40 16.88
C PHE A 278 -28.00 -20.45 17.92
N PRO A 279 -26.92 -21.22 17.72
CA PRO A 279 -26.46 -22.16 18.72
C PRO A 279 -25.97 -21.41 19.96
N ALA A 280 -26.10 -22.04 21.13
CA ALA A 280 -25.67 -21.45 22.41
C ALA A 280 -24.14 -21.32 22.51
N THR A 281 -23.41 -22.17 21.81
CA THR A 281 -21.94 -22.18 21.72
C THR A 281 -21.51 -22.43 20.28
N LEU A 282 -20.28 -22.02 19.92
CA LEU A 282 -19.75 -22.24 18.58
C LEU A 282 -19.66 -23.76 18.29
N PRO A 283 -20.36 -24.28 17.27
CA PRO A 283 -20.31 -25.71 16.95
C PRO A 283 -18.94 -26.14 16.40
N PRO A 284 -18.58 -27.43 16.50
CA PRO A 284 -17.43 -27.95 15.78
C PRO A 284 -17.60 -27.76 14.27
N ILE A 285 -16.48 -27.63 13.55
CA ILE A 285 -16.50 -27.53 12.09
C ILE A 285 -17.15 -28.80 11.52
N ALA A 286 -18.23 -28.62 10.77
CA ALA A 286 -18.98 -29.69 10.12
C ALA A 286 -18.94 -29.49 8.59
N PRO A 287 -18.05 -30.19 7.86
CA PRO A 287 -17.98 -30.07 6.41
C PRO A 287 -19.24 -30.62 5.73
N PRO A 288 -19.83 -29.92 4.76
CA PRO A 288 -20.86 -30.52 3.91
C PRO A 288 -20.26 -31.66 3.07
N THR A 289 -21.12 -32.56 2.59
CA THR A 289 -20.68 -33.62 1.67
C THR A 289 -20.82 -33.13 0.23
N ILE A 290 -19.72 -33.16 -0.54
CA ILE A 290 -19.70 -32.86 -1.97
C ILE A 290 -19.16 -34.10 -2.69
N ARG A 291 -20.04 -34.92 -3.28
CA ARG A 291 -19.64 -36.12 -4.03
C ARG A 291 -19.38 -35.83 -5.49
N THR A 292 -20.23 -34.98 -6.07
CA THR A 292 -20.20 -34.66 -7.49
C THR A 292 -20.36 -33.15 -7.65
N ARG A 293 -19.99 -32.61 -8.82
CA ARG A 293 -20.10 -31.17 -9.07
C ARG A 293 -21.56 -30.76 -9.28
N GLU A 294 -22.40 -31.68 -9.74
CA GLU A 294 -23.83 -31.47 -10.02
C GLU A 294 -24.63 -31.19 -8.72
N GLU A 295 -24.10 -31.58 -7.56
CA GLU A 295 -24.65 -31.23 -6.25
C GLU A 295 -24.44 -29.74 -5.90
N LEU A 296 -23.66 -28.98 -6.69
CA LEU A 296 -23.36 -27.58 -6.43
C LEU A 296 -24.07 -26.64 -7.40
N ARG A 297 -24.63 -25.57 -6.85
CA ARG A 297 -24.99 -24.36 -7.59
C ARG A 297 -23.71 -23.60 -7.92
N ILE A 298 -23.05 -24.01 -9.01
CA ILE A 298 -21.66 -23.61 -9.31
C ILE A 298 -21.44 -22.09 -9.34
N ARG A 299 -22.40 -21.30 -9.85
CA ARG A 299 -22.31 -19.83 -9.86
C ARG A 299 -22.28 -19.25 -8.45
N ARG A 300 -23.24 -19.66 -7.62
CA ARG A 300 -23.33 -19.26 -6.21
C ARG A 300 -22.11 -19.72 -5.39
N PHE A 301 -21.66 -20.95 -5.63
CA PHE A 301 -20.44 -21.47 -5.01
C PHE A 301 -19.22 -20.61 -5.34
N LEU A 302 -19.00 -20.30 -6.64
CA LEU A 302 -17.86 -19.48 -7.05
C LEU A 302 -17.97 -18.04 -6.53
N ALA A 303 -19.16 -17.44 -6.54
CA ALA A 303 -19.39 -16.11 -5.95
C ALA A 303 -18.96 -16.07 -4.48
N ILE A 304 -19.42 -17.05 -3.68
CA ILE A 304 -19.07 -17.16 -2.26
C ILE A 304 -17.57 -17.39 -2.11
N TRP A 305 -17.00 -18.31 -2.89
CA TRP A 305 -15.58 -18.66 -2.88
C TRP A 305 -14.67 -17.45 -3.08
N PHE A 306 -14.99 -16.57 -4.03
CA PHE A 306 -14.18 -15.38 -4.30
C PHE A 306 -14.46 -14.22 -3.32
N VAL A 307 -15.62 -14.19 -2.66
CA VAL A 307 -15.96 -13.12 -1.70
C VAL A 307 -15.42 -13.40 -0.30
N HIS A 308 -15.52 -14.63 0.20
CA HIS A 308 -15.19 -14.89 1.61
C HIS A 308 -13.71 -14.66 2.02
N PRO A 309 -12.69 -14.71 1.14
CA PRO A 309 -11.32 -14.42 1.54
C PRO A 309 -11.14 -13.01 2.10
N CYS A 310 -11.92 -12.03 1.62
CA CYS A 310 -11.78 -10.64 2.06
C CYS A 310 -12.33 -10.35 3.47
N LEU A 311 -12.99 -11.32 4.12
CA LEU A 311 -13.73 -11.11 5.37
C LEU A 311 -12.85 -10.54 6.50
N LEU A 312 -11.60 -10.99 6.56
CA LEU A 312 -10.69 -10.69 7.66
C LEU A 312 -9.45 -9.88 7.25
N GLU A 313 -9.21 -9.67 5.95
CA GLU A 313 -8.06 -8.92 5.44
C GLU A 313 -8.04 -7.48 5.96
N ALA A 314 -9.19 -6.80 5.94
CA ALA A 314 -9.29 -5.41 6.43
C ALA A 314 -8.99 -5.27 7.93
N ALA A 315 -9.09 -6.35 8.71
CA ALA A 315 -8.81 -6.31 10.14
C ALA A 315 -7.31 -6.15 10.44
N ILE A 316 -6.44 -6.63 9.55
CA ILE A 316 -4.97 -6.51 9.68
C ILE A 316 -4.38 -5.32 8.91
N ALA A 317 -5.21 -4.57 8.18
CA ALA A 317 -4.77 -3.47 7.31
C ALA A 317 -4.11 -2.28 8.04
N ILE A 318 -4.25 -2.18 9.38
CA ILE A 318 -3.60 -1.15 10.19
C ILE A 318 -2.57 -1.83 11.11
N PRO A 319 -1.26 -1.82 10.78
CA PRO A 319 -0.23 -2.55 11.52
C PRO A 319 -0.22 -2.25 13.03
N SER A 320 -0.37 -0.97 13.41
CA SER A 320 -0.41 -0.55 14.82
C SER A 320 -1.58 -1.13 15.62
N ARG A 321 -2.62 -1.62 14.93
CA ARG A 321 -3.78 -2.30 15.52
C ARG A 321 -3.68 -3.82 15.39
N ALA A 322 -2.82 -4.33 14.52
CA ALA A 322 -2.56 -5.75 14.32
C ALA A 322 -1.43 -6.30 15.23
N ALA A 323 -0.71 -5.42 15.94
CA ALA A 323 0.37 -5.78 16.86
C ALA A 323 -0.13 -6.37 18.21
N SER A 324 -0.88 -7.47 18.16
CA SER A 324 -1.33 -8.20 19.36
C SER A 324 -1.41 -9.71 19.11
N PRO A 325 -1.41 -10.57 20.15
CA PRO A 325 -1.39 -12.03 19.95
C PRO A 325 -2.56 -12.59 19.13
N HIS A 326 -3.79 -12.11 19.34
CA HIS A 326 -4.95 -12.58 18.57
C HIS A 326 -4.89 -12.13 17.11
N MET A 327 -4.43 -10.89 16.86
CA MET A 327 -4.23 -10.39 15.51
C MET A 327 -3.06 -11.07 14.80
N ALA A 328 -2.03 -11.52 15.51
CA ALA A 328 -0.98 -12.36 14.93
C ALA A 328 -1.54 -13.71 14.44
N CYS A 329 -2.51 -14.31 15.15
CA CYS A 329 -3.22 -15.50 14.65
C CYS A 329 -4.00 -15.18 13.36
N LEU A 330 -4.57 -13.98 13.28
CA LEU A 330 -5.26 -13.52 12.07
C LEU A 330 -4.31 -13.36 10.88
N VAL A 331 -3.11 -12.83 11.11
CA VAL A 331 -2.06 -12.76 10.08
C VAL A 331 -1.70 -14.17 9.58
N LYS A 332 -1.55 -15.16 10.46
CA LYS A 332 -1.31 -16.57 10.06
C LYS A 332 -2.44 -17.14 9.20
N LEU A 333 -3.69 -16.81 9.54
CA LEU A 333 -4.85 -17.18 8.74
C LEU A 333 -4.79 -16.56 7.34
N VAL A 334 -4.61 -15.24 7.25
CA VAL A 334 -4.59 -14.54 5.95
C VAL A 334 -3.41 -15.02 5.10
N ARG A 335 -2.26 -15.29 5.72
CA ARG A 335 -1.11 -15.91 5.06
C ARG A 335 -1.45 -17.27 4.46
N ALA A 336 -2.12 -18.14 5.22
CA ALA A 336 -2.56 -19.44 4.71
C ALA A 336 -3.53 -19.27 3.52
N GLN A 337 -4.49 -18.36 3.63
CA GLN A 337 -5.45 -18.07 2.55
C GLN A 337 -4.77 -17.58 1.26
N ASN A 338 -3.65 -16.86 1.38
CA ASN A 338 -2.84 -16.37 0.26
C ASN A 338 -1.79 -17.41 -0.22
N GLY A 339 -1.83 -18.64 0.29
CA GLY A 339 -0.92 -19.70 -0.12
C GLY A 339 0.51 -19.54 0.41
N LEU A 340 0.76 -18.63 1.36
CA LEU A 340 2.07 -18.45 1.98
C LEU A 340 2.36 -19.59 2.95
N GLU A 341 3.61 -20.02 3.05
CA GLU A 341 4.01 -21.13 3.92
C GLU A 341 3.80 -20.86 5.40
N LYS A 342 3.86 -21.95 6.17
CA LYS A 342 3.79 -21.91 7.62
C LYS A 342 4.95 -21.09 8.19
N GLU A 343 4.64 -20.30 9.21
CA GLU A 343 5.58 -19.38 9.81
C GLU A 343 6.75 -20.14 10.46
N GLY A 344 7.98 -19.74 10.10
CA GLY A 344 9.20 -20.21 10.76
C GLY A 344 9.45 -19.54 12.11
N SER A 345 10.60 -19.81 12.72
CA SER A 345 11.02 -19.18 13.99
C SER A 345 11.27 -17.67 13.85
N GLY A 346 11.68 -17.21 12.67
CA GLY A 346 11.75 -15.81 12.28
C GLY A 346 10.73 -15.53 11.18
N VAL A 347 9.64 -14.84 11.50
CA VAL A 347 8.61 -14.44 10.51
C VAL A 347 9.10 -13.23 9.72
N ALA A 348 10.24 -13.38 9.04
CA ALA A 348 10.87 -12.32 8.27
C ALA A 348 10.19 -12.08 6.90
N GLY A 349 9.38 -13.05 6.44
CA GLY A 349 8.54 -12.90 5.24
C GLY A 349 9.34 -12.57 3.98
N MET A 350 10.45 -13.28 3.74
CA MET A 350 11.45 -12.93 2.70
C MET A 350 11.35 -13.80 1.44
N ASP A 351 11.55 -15.12 1.54
CA ASP A 351 11.63 -16.01 0.38
C ASP A 351 10.27 -16.60 -0.05
N GLU A 352 9.18 -16.12 0.53
CA GLU A 352 7.86 -16.73 0.42
C GLU A 352 7.18 -16.49 -0.95
N VAL A 353 7.60 -15.45 -1.69
CA VAL A 353 7.00 -15.04 -2.97
C VAL A 353 7.56 -15.83 -4.17
N ASN A 354 8.78 -16.35 -4.09
CA ASN A 354 9.47 -17.04 -5.20
C ASN A 354 9.10 -18.53 -5.31
N ARG A 355 7.81 -18.87 -5.38
CA ARG A 355 7.37 -20.28 -5.39
C ARG A 355 6.35 -20.59 -6.48
N SER A 356 6.80 -21.34 -7.49
CA SER A 356 6.03 -21.75 -8.67
C SER A 356 4.84 -22.69 -8.38
N ASN A 357 4.72 -23.21 -7.15
CA ASN A 357 3.73 -24.23 -6.78
C ASN A 357 2.81 -23.84 -5.61
N ALA A 358 2.94 -22.64 -5.05
CA ALA A 358 2.03 -22.15 -4.01
C ALA A 358 0.69 -21.72 -4.64
N ALA A 359 -0.43 -22.11 -4.04
CA ALA A 359 -1.76 -21.72 -4.49
C ALA A 359 -2.60 -21.32 -3.27
N GLY A 360 -3.03 -20.06 -3.23
CA GLY A 360 -4.00 -19.57 -2.27
C GLY A 360 -5.43 -19.87 -2.72
N LEU A 361 -6.39 -19.35 -1.97
CA LEU A 361 -7.81 -19.56 -2.25
C LEU A 361 -8.21 -18.96 -3.60
N VAL A 362 -7.63 -17.83 -4.01
CA VAL A 362 -7.93 -17.20 -5.31
C VAL A 362 -7.46 -18.10 -6.45
N GLU A 363 -6.22 -18.58 -6.42
CA GLU A 363 -5.67 -19.48 -7.46
C GLU A 363 -6.46 -20.78 -7.54
N LEU A 364 -6.83 -21.36 -6.40
CA LEU A 364 -7.67 -22.57 -6.34
C LEU A 364 -9.07 -22.30 -6.89
N GLY A 365 -9.65 -21.14 -6.60
CA GLY A 365 -10.93 -20.68 -7.15
C GLY A 365 -10.90 -20.55 -8.67
N LEU A 366 -9.84 -19.95 -9.21
CA LEU A 366 -9.63 -19.81 -10.65
C LEU A 366 -9.50 -21.19 -11.34
N ARG A 367 -8.80 -22.15 -10.72
CA ARG A 367 -8.72 -23.53 -11.22
C ARG A 367 -10.10 -24.20 -11.24
N MET A 368 -10.88 -24.05 -10.17
CA MET A 368 -12.24 -24.60 -10.12
C MET A 368 -13.18 -23.96 -11.15
N ALA A 369 -13.08 -22.65 -11.35
CA ALA A 369 -13.85 -21.90 -12.32
C ALA A 369 -13.50 -22.32 -13.76
N ALA A 370 -12.20 -22.43 -14.09
CA ALA A 370 -11.74 -22.87 -15.41
C ALA A 370 -12.19 -24.30 -15.74
N ALA A 371 -12.28 -25.16 -14.73
CA ALA A 371 -12.76 -26.53 -14.91
C ALA A 371 -14.30 -26.62 -15.04
N ALA A 372 -15.07 -25.56 -14.79
CA ALA A 372 -16.53 -25.61 -14.76
C ALA A 372 -17.16 -25.81 -16.16
N PRO A 373 -18.25 -26.59 -16.29
CA PRO A 373 -18.93 -26.77 -17.57
C PRO A 373 -19.43 -25.44 -18.15
N GLY A 374 -19.06 -25.14 -19.41
CA GLY A 374 -19.44 -23.89 -20.08
C GLY A 374 -18.57 -22.68 -19.72
N ALA A 375 -17.44 -22.86 -19.03
CA ALA A 375 -16.47 -21.79 -18.82
C ALA A 375 -15.85 -21.35 -20.15
N THR A 376 -16.12 -20.10 -20.55
CA THR A 376 -15.53 -19.48 -21.76
C THR A 376 -14.25 -18.71 -21.45
N SER A 377 -14.14 -18.15 -20.24
CA SER A 377 -12.99 -17.38 -19.76
C SER A 377 -12.91 -17.45 -18.23
N ALA A 378 -11.71 -17.37 -17.69
CA ALA A 378 -11.51 -17.26 -16.24
C ALA A 378 -12.06 -15.91 -15.72
N PRO A 379 -12.65 -15.86 -14.52
CA PRO A 379 -13.00 -14.60 -13.87
C PRO A 379 -11.79 -13.68 -13.73
N THR A 380 -11.98 -12.39 -14.02
CA THR A 380 -10.97 -11.35 -13.91
C THR A 380 -11.24 -10.40 -12.75
N CYS A 381 -12.50 -10.29 -12.33
CA CYS A 381 -12.91 -9.51 -11.17
C CYS A 381 -14.11 -10.15 -10.46
N LEU A 382 -14.43 -9.65 -9.26
CA LEU A 382 -15.59 -10.12 -8.50
C LEU A 382 -16.91 -9.94 -9.24
N ALA A 383 -17.04 -8.91 -10.08
CA ALA A 383 -18.26 -8.68 -10.85
C ALA A 383 -18.54 -9.77 -11.90
N ASP A 384 -17.52 -10.55 -12.29
CA ASP A 384 -17.69 -11.67 -13.23
C ASP A 384 -18.37 -12.89 -12.58
N VAL A 385 -18.33 -13.00 -11.25
CA VAL A 385 -18.82 -14.15 -10.48
C VAL A 385 -19.98 -13.81 -9.55
N ILE A 386 -20.08 -12.56 -9.08
CA ILE A 386 -21.17 -12.10 -8.23
C ILE A 386 -22.41 -11.86 -9.09
N GLU A 387 -23.48 -12.60 -8.81
CA GLU A 387 -24.80 -12.30 -9.34
C GLU A 387 -25.31 -10.99 -8.72
N ALA A 388 -26.18 -10.24 -9.41
CA ALA A 388 -26.74 -8.96 -8.92
C ALA A 388 -27.62 -9.10 -7.66
N ASP A 389 -27.61 -10.26 -7.01
CA ASP A 389 -28.35 -10.60 -5.82
C ASP A 389 -27.77 -9.87 -4.59
N ALA A 390 -28.67 -9.38 -3.73
CA ALA A 390 -28.33 -8.47 -2.64
C ALA A 390 -27.58 -9.16 -1.48
N ASP A 391 -27.67 -10.49 -1.39
CA ASP A 391 -27.16 -11.28 -0.28
C ASP A 391 -25.65 -11.14 -0.08
N TYR A 392 -24.84 -11.20 -1.13
CA TYR A 392 -23.37 -11.14 -1.03
C TYR A 392 -22.87 -9.80 -0.48
N THR A 393 -23.66 -8.75 -0.65
CA THR A 393 -23.31 -7.41 -0.14
C THR A 393 -23.24 -7.39 1.39
N ILE A 394 -23.92 -8.31 2.09
CA ILE A 394 -23.81 -8.41 3.55
C ILE A 394 -22.39 -8.78 3.97
N LEU A 395 -21.74 -9.73 3.29
CA LEU A 395 -20.38 -10.17 3.61
C LEU A 395 -19.38 -9.02 3.45
N LEU A 396 -19.48 -8.30 2.32
CA LEU A 396 -18.63 -7.13 2.04
C LEU A 396 -18.88 -5.98 3.03
N ARG A 397 -20.15 -5.74 3.42
CA ARG A 397 -20.49 -4.73 4.44
C ARG A 397 -19.88 -5.06 5.79
N LEU A 398 -20.00 -6.32 6.23
CA LEU A 398 -19.43 -6.76 7.49
C LEU A 398 -17.91 -6.59 7.50
N ALA A 399 -17.25 -7.02 6.42
CA ALA A 399 -15.80 -6.90 6.23
C ALA A 399 -15.32 -5.44 6.19
N SER A 400 -16.16 -4.50 5.74
CA SER A 400 -15.80 -3.06 5.68
C SER A 400 -15.67 -2.39 7.06
N SER A 401 -16.20 -3.02 8.12
CA SER A 401 -16.13 -2.53 9.50
C SER A 401 -15.65 -3.64 10.44
N PRO A 402 -14.43 -4.15 10.25
CA PRO A 402 -13.98 -5.39 10.86
C PRO A 402 -13.90 -5.29 12.39
N ARG A 403 -13.63 -4.09 12.92
CA ARG A 403 -13.62 -3.83 14.37
C ARG A 403 -14.99 -3.99 15.02
N ARG A 404 -16.05 -3.52 14.37
CA ARG A 404 -17.42 -3.60 14.89
C ARG A 404 -17.94 -5.03 14.83
N HIS A 405 -17.56 -5.77 13.79
CA HIS A 405 -18.12 -7.09 13.49
C HIS A 405 -17.14 -8.24 13.75
N PHE A 406 -16.06 -8.00 14.51
CA PHE A 406 -14.95 -8.94 14.61
C PHE A 406 -15.37 -10.37 15.05
N PRO A 407 -16.16 -10.57 16.13
CA PRO A 407 -16.59 -11.91 16.51
C PRO A 407 -17.44 -12.59 15.44
N MET A 408 -18.30 -11.82 14.77
CA MET A 408 -19.16 -12.33 13.69
C MET A 408 -18.35 -12.73 12.45
N LEU A 409 -17.32 -11.96 12.09
CA LEU A 409 -16.41 -12.30 11.00
C LEU A 409 -15.61 -13.57 11.29
N LEU A 410 -15.19 -13.79 12.54
CA LEU A 410 -14.55 -15.05 12.96
C LEU A 410 -15.52 -16.24 12.83
N GLY A 411 -16.78 -16.05 13.20
CA GLY A 411 -17.82 -17.09 13.06
C GLY A 411 -18.09 -17.43 11.59
N LEU A 412 -18.18 -16.41 10.72
CA LEU A 412 -18.31 -16.60 9.27
C LEU A 412 -17.12 -17.39 8.71
N ALA A 413 -15.90 -16.98 9.03
CA ALA A 413 -14.69 -17.67 8.60
C ALA A 413 -14.67 -19.13 9.10
N TRP A 414 -15.09 -19.39 10.34
CA TRP A 414 -15.19 -20.75 10.89
C TRP A 414 -16.10 -21.67 10.07
N ALA A 415 -17.24 -21.15 9.60
CA ALA A 415 -18.13 -21.92 8.73
C ALA A 415 -17.49 -22.21 7.36
N PHE A 416 -16.77 -21.24 6.77
CA PHE A 416 -16.09 -21.42 5.48
C PHE A 416 -14.93 -22.42 5.54
N VAL A 417 -14.29 -22.61 6.70
CA VAL A 417 -13.33 -23.73 6.87
C VAL A 417 -14.01 -25.08 6.60
N GLY A 418 -15.28 -25.25 6.99
CA GLY A 418 -16.06 -26.45 6.66
C GLY A 418 -16.22 -26.65 5.16
N LEU A 419 -16.47 -25.56 4.40
CA LEU A 419 -16.52 -25.60 2.94
C LEU A 419 -15.16 -25.98 2.33
N HIS A 420 -14.06 -25.40 2.83
CA HIS A 420 -12.71 -25.74 2.37
C HIS A 420 -12.38 -27.22 2.60
N GLN A 421 -12.73 -27.75 3.77
CA GLN A 421 -12.56 -29.17 4.10
C GLN A 421 -13.40 -30.06 3.17
N ALA A 422 -14.63 -29.67 2.85
CA ALA A 422 -15.50 -30.40 1.92
C ALA A 422 -14.90 -30.47 0.51
N VAL A 423 -14.44 -29.32 -0.01
CA VAL A 423 -13.80 -29.25 -1.33
C VAL A 423 -12.48 -30.02 -1.36
N ALA A 424 -11.65 -29.93 -0.32
CA ALA A 424 -10.37 -30.65 -0.23
C ALA A 424 -10.54 -32.18 -0.17
N ASN A 425 -11.65 -32.65 0.38
CA ASN A 425 -11.98 -34.08 0.49
C ASN A 425 -12.74 -34.62 -0.72
N SER A 426 -13.27 -33.75 -1.58
CA SER A 426 -13.97 -34.13 -2.80
C SER A 426 -13.02 -34.19 -3.99
N THR A 427 -13.16 -35.21 -4.84
CA THR A 427 -12.46 -35.26 -6.13
C THR A 427 -13.17 -34.49 -7.24
N ALA A 428 -14.32 -33.87 -6.95
CA ALA A 428 -15.20 -33.28 -7.97
C ALA A 428 -14.71 -31.93 -8.54
N LEU A 429 -13.88 -31.18 -7.79
CA LEU A 429 -13.57 -29.78 -8.09
C LEU A 429 -12.09 -29.48 -8.33
N LEU A 430 -11.20 -30.15 -7.59
CA LEU A 430 -9.76 -29.89 -7.61
C LEU A 430 -8.99 -31.17 -7.88
N ASP A 431 -7.83 -31.02 -8.52
CA ASP A 431 -6.83 -32.06 -8.72
C ASP A 431 -6.12 -32.45 -7.41
N PRO A 432 -5.33 -33.53 -7.37
CA PRO A 432 -4.66 -33.97 -6.14
C PRO A 432 -3.78 -32.88 -5.50
N GLN A 433 -3.08 -32.07 -6.31
CA GLN A 433 -2.23 -30.99 -5.82
C GLN A 433 -3.05 -29.87 -5.17
N GLY A 434 -4.11 -29.39 -5.84
CA GLY A 434 -5.00 -28.37 -5.31
C GLY A 434 -5.72 -28.82 -4.03
N ARG A 435 -6.13 -30.09 -3.95
CA ARG A 435 -6.71 -30.67 -2.73
C ARG A 435 -5.72 -30.75 -1.57
N ALA A 436 -4.45 -31.06 -1.85
CA ALA A 436 -3.41 -31.08 -0.83
C ALA A 436 -3.15 -29.67 -0.28
N ALA A 437 -3.02 -28.68 -1.17
CA ALA A 437 -2.88 -27.27 -0.79
C ALA A 437 -4.07 -26.79 0.05
N LEU A 438 -5.31 -27.03 -0.41
CA LEU A 438 -6.50 -26.61 0.33
C LEU A 438 -6.64 -27.28 1.70
N ARG A 439 -6.19 -28.53 1.85
CA ARG A 439 -6.18 -29.23 3.13
C ARG A 439 -5.22 -28.57 4.12
N ASP A 440 -4.04 -28.15 3.67
CA ASP A 440 -3.10 -27.39 4.50
C ASP A 440 -3.70 -26.03 4.92
N ILE A 441 -4.27 -25.29 3.96
CA ILE A 441 -4.95 -24.01 4.22
C ILE A 441 -6.05 -24.18 5.27
N ALA A 442 -6.98 -25.12 5.06
CA ALA A 442 -8.10 -25.34 5.97
C ALA A 442 -7.64 -25.76 7.38
N SER A 443 -6.57 -26.54 7.49
CA SER A 443 -5.99 -26.92 8.79
C SER A 443 -5.39 -25.71 9.52
N ARG A 444 -4.69 -24.84 8.79
CA ARG A 444 -4.09 -23.61 9.33
C ARG A 444 -5.13 -22.57 9.70
N GLU A 445 -6.19 -22.42 8.90
CA GLU A 445 -7.33 -21.58 9.23
C GLU A 445 -8.03 -22.05 10.51
N ALA A 446 -8.38 -23.34 10.60
CA ALA A 446 -9.05 -23.90 11.78
C ALA A 446 -8.28 -23.62 13.07
N SER A 447 -6.97 -23.92 13.06
CA SER A 447 -6.11 -23.72 14.23
C SER A 447 -5.91 -22.23 14.57
N SER A 448 -5.76 -21.38 13.55
CA SER A 448 -5.57 -19.94 13.74
C SER A 448 -6.84 -19.24 14.25
N ILE A 449 -8.02 -19.61 13.75
CA ILE A 449 -9.31 -19.06 14.22
C ILE A 449 -9.57 -19.53 15.66
N ALA A 450 -9.38 -20.82 15.97
CA ALA A 450 -9.59 -21.35 17.31
C ALA A 450 -8.72 -20.61 18.34
N GLU A 451 -7.43 -20.42 18.02
CA GLU A 451 -6.50 -19.69 18.88
C GLU A 451 -6.86 -18.20 18.97
N CYS A 452 -7.25 -17.58 17.86
CA CYS A 452 -7.73 -16.19 17.84
C CYS A 452 -8.95 -16.00 18.75
N ILE A 453 -9.94 -16.90 18.68
CA ILE A 453 -11.14 -16.88 19.54
C ILE A 453 -10.72 -17.03 21.00
N ARG A 454 -9.85 -18.00 21.32
CA ARG A 454 -9.37 -18.23 22.68
C ARG A 454 -8.67 -16.99 23.27
N LEU A 455 -7.81 -16.34 22.48
CA LEU A 455 -7.11 -15.12 22.89
C LEU A 455 -8.04 -13.90 22.95
N SER A 456 -9.07 -13.85 22.10
CA SER A 456 -10.07 -12.77 22.06
C SER A 456 -11.14 -12.90 23.15
N GLY A 457 -11.41 -14.10 23.65
CA GLY A 457 -12.34 -14.33 24.77
C GLY A 457 -11.95 -13.57 26.05
N ASN A 458 -10.65 -13.28 26.22
CA ASN A 458 -10.15 -12.41 27.28
C ASN A 458 -10.53 -10.92 27.12
N LEU A 459 -11.13 -10.52 26.00
CA LEU A 459 -11.43 -9.13 25.62
C LEU A 459 -12.94 -8.79 25.61
N LYS A 460 -13.81 -9.65 26.18
CA LYS A 460 -15.29 -9.52 26.18
C LYS A 460 -15.95 -9.70 24.81
N ALA A 461 -15.55 -10.71 24.03
CA ALA A 461 -16.36 -11.13 22.88
C ALA A 461 -17.68 -11.75 23.40
N THR A 462 -18.82 -11.28 22.90
CA THR A 462 -20.12 -11.91 23.15
C THR A 462 -20.19 -13.18 22.32
N ASP A 463 -20.19 -14.35 22.96
CA ASP A 463 -20.35 -15.66 22.31
C ASP A 463 -21.55 -15.69 21.33
N SER A 464 -22.56 -14.84 21.59
CA SER A 464 -23.71 -14.61 20.72
C SER A 464 -23.34 -14.13 19.31
N ASP A 465 -22.45 -13.15 19.16
CA ASP A 465 -22.14 -12.58 17.83
C ASP A 465 -21.24 -13.51 17.00
N LEU A 466 -20.39 -14.28 17.68
CA LEU A 466 -19.63 -15.38 17.07
C LEU A 466 -20.56 -16.46 16.51
N CYS A 467 -21.55 -16.90 17.30
CA CYS A 467 -22.53 -17.92 16.88
C CYS A 467 -23.45 -17.42 15.76
N LYS A 468 -23.84 -16.13 15.79
CA LYS A 468 -24.55 -15.45 14.70
C LYS A 468 -23.76 -15.49 13.40
N GLY A 469 -22.48 -15.17 13.46
CA GLY A 469 -21.57 -15.23 12.30
C GLY A 469 -21.45 -16.63 11.73
N TYR A 470 -21.30 -17.63 12.59
CA TYR A 470 -21.27 -19.03 12.18
C TYR A 470 -22.57 -19.44 11.48
N ARG A 471 -23.74 -19.11 12.04
CA ARG A 471 -25.03 -19.46 11.42
C ARG A 471 -25.20 -18.82 10.06
N LEU A 472 -24.84 -17.54 9.92
CA LEU A 472 -24.87 -16.84 8.63
C LEU A 472 -23.94 -17.52 7.61
N GLY A 473 -22.73 -17.89 8.02
CA GLY A 473 -21.77 -18.59 7.16
C GLY A 473 -22.30 -19.97 6.74
N ALA A 474 -22.91 -20.71 7.67
CA ALA A 474 -23.53 -22.00 7.39
C ALA A 474 -24.66 -21.86 6.35
N LEU A 475 -25.50 -20.82 6.44
CA LEU A 475 -26.53 -20.56 5.42
C LEU A 475 -25.94 -20.29 4.03
N PHE A 476 -24.85 -19.52 3.95
CA PHE A 476 -24.13 -19.32 2.69
C PHE A 476 -23.60 -20.66 2.14
N VAL A 477 -22.98 -21.49 2.98
CA VAL A 477 -22.49 -22.82 2.60
C VAL A 477 -23.62 -23.74 2.15
N GLU A 478 -24.73 -23.79 2.88
CA GLU A 478 -25.93 -24.56 2.53
C GLU A 478 -26.51 -24.10 1.18
N SER A 479 -26.52 -22.79 0.93
CA SER A 479 -27.05 -22.21 -0.31
C SER A 479 -26.21 -22.53 -1.56
N CYS A 480 -24.96 -22.97 -1.39
CA CYS A 480 -24.14 -23.51 -2.48
C CYS A 480 -24.63 -24.88 -2.97
N MET A 481 -25.41 -25.61 -2.17
CA MET A 481 -25.82 -26.98 -2.47
C MET A 481 -27.15 -27.01 -3.21
N ASP A 482 -27.27 -27.79 -4.29
CA ASP A 482 -28.55 -28.07 -4.94
C ASP A 482 -29.28 -29.19 -4.19
N THR A 483 -29.83 -28.85 -3.02
CA THR A 483 -30.72 -29.78 -2.32
C THR A 483 -32.05 -29.82 -3.06
N GLY A 484 -32.43 -31.00 -3.59
CA GLY A 484 -33.67 -31.20 -4.34
C GLY A 484 -34.96 -30.76 -3.64
N ALA A 485 -34.91 -30.48 -2.32
CA ALA A 485 -35.99 -29.94 -1.51
C ALA A 485 -36.45 -28.52 -1.93
N MET A 486 -35.57 -27.68 -2.47
CA MET A 486 -35.91 -26.29 -2.80
C MET A 486 -36.71 -26.16 -4.11
N ARG A 487 -36.78 -27.22 -4.94
CA ARG A 487 -37.63 -27.25 -6.16
C ARG A 487 -39.12 -27.41 -5.86
N GLN A 488 -39.52 -27.80 -4.65
CA GLN A 488 -40.93 -27.95 -4.26
C GLN A 488 -41.54 -26.71 -3.61
N GLN A 489 -40.75 -25.80 -3.04
CA GLN A 489 -41.26 -24.58 -2.38
C GLN A 489 -41.37 -23.35 -3.30
N LEU A 490 -40.80 -23.38 -4.50
CA LEU A 490 -40.95 -22.32 -5.51
C LEU A 490 -42.00 -22.64 -6.59
N ARG A 491 -42.71 -23.77 -6.46
CA ARG A 491 -43.81 -24.20 -7.35
C ARG A 491 -45.15 -24.35 -6.64
N ALA A 492 -45.23 -23.98 -5.37
CA ALA A 492 -46.46 -23.78 -4.60
C ALA A 492 -46.49 -22.32 -4.16
#